data_AF-A0A218P9T8-F1
#
_entry.id   AF-A0A218P9T8-F1
#
_cell.length_a   1.000
_cell.length_b   1.000
_cell.length_c   1.000
_cell.angle_alpha   90.00
_cell.angle_beta   90.00
_cell.angle_gamma   90.00
#
_symmetry.space_group_name_H-M   'P 1'
#
loop_
_entity.id
_entity.type
_entity.pdbx_description
1 polymer ?
#
loop_
_entity_poly.entity_id
_entity_poly.type
_entity_poly.pdbx_seq_one_letter_code
_entity_poly.pdbx_strand_id
1 'polypeptide(L)'
;MKRLGLATLLLSINGLLLLYYAYAWSSLVYLAFALFSLLLAYGVGRENRTAVKVALIYAGMAFFFGLLFLIAGNLYSAVDAAISFFIMHDILGYIQEVYREETAREKKTNGEEKIEKPPESR
;
A
#
# COMPACT_ATOMS: atom_id res chain seq x y z
N MET A 1 -8.08 -9.54 -10.19
CA MET A 1 -8.99 -9.01 -9.15
C MET A 1 -8.37 -7.74 -8.61
N LYS A 2 -9.11 -6.62 -8.54
CA LYS A 2 -8.61 -5.27 -8.16
C LYS A 2 -7.63 -5.35 -6.97
N ARG A 3 -6.33 -5.25 -7.23
CA ARG A 3 -5.26 -5.83 -6.37
C ARG A 3 -4.90 -4.98 -5.13
N LEU A 4 -5.69 -3.96 -4.81
CA LEU A 4 -5.48 -3.03 -3.68
C LEU A 4 -6.76 -2.76 -2.86
N GLY A 5 -7.77 -3.64 -3.01
CA GLY A 5 -9.09 -3.43 -2.40
C GLY A 5 -9.05 -3.48 -0.87
N LEU A 6 -8.24 -4.38 -0.29
CA LEU A 6 -8.09 -4.51 1.16
C LEU A 6 -7.35 -3.30 1.73
N ALA A 7 -6.23 -2.91 1.12
CA ALA A 7 -5.47 -1.73 1.53
C ALA A 7 -6.35 -0.47 1.47
N THR A 8 -7.11 -0.28 0.39
CA THR A 8 -8.02 0.86 0.23
C THR A 8 -9.09 0.88 1.32
N LEU A 9 -9.72 -0.27 1.60
CA LEU A 9 -10.76 -0.39 2.60
C LEU A 9 -10.22 -0.14 4.02
N LEU A 10 -9.09 -0.76 4.36
CA LEU A 10 -8.47 -0.61 5.68
C LEU A 10 -7.95 0.81 5.92
N LEU A 11 -7.34 1.46 4.92
CA LEU A 11 -6.93 2.87 5.00
C LEU A 11 -8.13 3.81 5.14
N SER A 12 -9.24 3.50 4.48
CA SER A 12 -10.49 4.29 4.59
C SER A 12 -11.09 4.16 5.99
N ILE A 13 -11.21 2.94 6.51
CA ILE A 13 -11.69 2.68 7.86
C ILE A 13 -10.80 3.38 8.88
N ASN A 14 -9.47 3.21 8.77
CA ASN A 14 -8.51 3.89 9.65
C ASN A 14 -8.67 5.41 9.62
N GLY A 15 -8.81 6.00 8.42
CA GLY A 15 -9.04 7.44 8.26
C GLY A 15 -10.34 7.92 8.92
N LEU A 16 -11.43 7.16 8.80
CA LEU A 16 -12.70 7.49 9.45
C LEU A 16 -12.62 7.37 10.98
N LEU A 17 -11.93 6.35 11.51
CA LEU A 17 -11.71 6.22 12.95
C LEU A 17 -10.86 7.38 13.49
N LEU A 18 -9.78 7.75 12.80
CA LEU A 18 -8.96 8.90 13.17
C LEU A 18 -9.76 10.20 13.11
N LEU A 19 -10.67 10.34 12.15
CA LEU A 19 -11.55 11.50 12.06
C LEU A 19 -12.52 11.58 13.25
N TYR A 20 -13.07 10.44 13.67
CA TYR A 20 -13.89 10.35 14.87
C TYR A 20 -13.08 10.76 16.11
N TYR A 21 -11.85 10.26 16.27
CA TYR A 21 -10.99 10.66 17.38
C TYR A 21 -10.59 12.14 17.32
N ALA A 22 -10.38 12.69 16.13
CA ALA A 22 -10.12 14.11 15.94
C ALA A 22 -11.28 14.96 16.46
N TYR A 23 -12.52 14.56 16.16
CA TYR A 23 -13.72 15.22 16.67
C TYR A 23 -13.89 15.04 18.18
N ALA A 24 -13.75 13.81 18.69
CA ALA A 24 -13.98 13.50 20.10
C ALA A 24 -12.94 14.15 21.04
N TRP A 25 -11.68 14.25 20.62
CA TRP A 25 -10.59 14.83 21.41
C TRP A 25 -10.13 16.22 20.93
N SER A 26 -10.82 16.82 19.95
CA SER A 26 -10.48 18.12 19.36
C SER A 26 -8.99 18.26 18.99
N SER A 27 -8.41 17.19 18.43
CA SER A 27 -6.98 17.10 18.17
C SER A 27 -6.66 17.30 16.70
N LEU A 28 -5.89 18.36 16.42
CA LEU A 28 -5.38 18.64 15.07
C LEU A 28 -4.47 17.53 14.52
N VAL A 29 -3.78 16.80 15.41
CA VAL A 29 -2.91 15.69 15.03
C VAL A 29 -3.74 14.55 14.44
N TYR A 30 -4.80 14.12 15.14
CA TYR A 30 -5.69 13.08 14.63
C TYR A 30 -6.38 13.51 13.33
N LEU A 31 -6.74 14.80 13.20
CA LEU A 31 -7.32 15.32 11.95
C LEU A 31 -6.35 15.21 10.77
N ALA A 32 -5.08 15.59 10.96
CA ALA A 32 -4.07 15.52 9.91
C ALA A 32 -3.85 14.07 9.45
N PHE A 33 -3.73 13.13 10.38
CA PHE A 33 -3.57 11.71 10.06
C PHE A 33 -4.84 11.10 9.44
N ALA A 34 -6.03 11.54 9.85
CA ALA A 34 -7.29 11.12 9.25
C ALA A 34 -7.36 11.50 7.78
N LEU A 35 -7.12 12.77 7.46
CA LEU A 35 -7.11 13.27 6.09
C LEU A 35 -6.01 12.60 5.26
N PHE A 36 -4.83 12.41 5.84
CA PHE A 36 -3.74 11.71 5.17
C PHE A 36 -4.11 10.25 4.84
N SER A 37 -4.71 9.52 5.79
CA SER A 37 -5.14 8.12 5.58
C SER A 37 -6.23 8.02 4.50
N LEU A 38 -7.19 8.96 4.48
CA LEU A 38 -8.22 9.03 3.44
C LEU A 38 -7.62 9.37 2.06
N LEU A 39 -6.64 10.28 2.02
CA LEU A 39 -5.93 10.63 0.78
C LEU A 39 -5.14 9.43 0.23
N LEU A 40 -4.47 8.68 1.10
CA LEU A 40 -3.79 7.45 0.73
C LEU A 40 -4.77 6.39 0.25
N ALA A 41 -5.91 6.20 0.92
CA ALA A 41 -6.94 5.27 0.48
C ALA A 41 -7.41 5.59 -0.94
N TYR A 42 -7.69 6.87 -1.23
CA TYR A 42 -8.09 7.31 -2.56
C TYR A 42 -6.98 7.09 -3.61
N GLY A 43 -5.73 7.44 -3.27
CA GLY A 43 -4.60 7.27 -4.18
C GLY A 43 -4.26 5.81 -4.47
N VAL A 44 -4.34 4.95 -3.45
CA VAL A 44 -4.15 3.49 -3.54
C VAL A 44 -5.29 2.86 -4.34
N GLY A 45 -6.53 3.27 -4.11
CA GLY A 45 -7.70 2.80 -4.87
C GLY A 45 -7.67 3.16 -6.35
N ARG A 46 -6.92 4.20 -6.72
CA ARG A 46 -6.62 4.57 -8.12
C ARG A 46 -5.32 3.99 -8.66
N GLU A 47 -4.68 3.10 -7.91
CA GLU A 47 -3.43 2.44 -8.30
C GLU A 47 -2.29 3.43 -8.64
N ASN A 48 -2.29 4.61 -7.99
CA ASN A 48 -1.23 5.59 -8.20
C ASN A 48 0.07 5.09 -7.57
N ARG A 49 1.10 4.85 -8.40
CA ARG A 49 2.42 4.33 -7.99
C ARG A 49 3.03 5.10 -6.80
N THR A 50 2.88 6.42 -6.75
CA THR A 50 3.40 7.23 -5.64
C THR A 50 2.60 7.00 -4.37
N ALA A 51 1.26 6.99 -4.45
CA ALA A 51 0.39 6.75 -3.31
C ALA A 51 0.60 5.34 -2.73
N VAL A 52 0.77 4.33 -3.58
CA VAL A 52 1.07 2.95 -3.17
C VAL A 52 2.39 2.87 -2.40
N LYS A 53 3.46 3.53 -2.87
CA LYS A 53 4.75 3.60 -2.17
C LYS A 53 4.63 4.29 -0.82
N VAL A 54 3.96 5.46 -0.78
CA VAL A 54 3.78 6.21 0.46
C VAL A 54 2.93 5.42 1.46
N ALA A 55 1.87 4.75 0.99
CA ALA A 55 1.03 3.89 1.82
C ALA A 55 1.81 2.70 2.40
N LEU A 56 2.72 2.11 1.63
CA LEU A 56 3.60 1.04 2.11
C LEU A 56 4.52 1.52 3.24
N ILE A 57 5.14 2.69 3.08
CA ILE A 57 6.01 3.28 4.10
C ILE A 57 5.19 3.62 5.35
N TYR A 58 4.03 4.25 5.17
CA TYR A 58 3.12 4.59 6.26
C TYR A 58 2.67 3.36 7.04
N ALA A 59 2.20 2.31 6.35
CA ALA A 59 1.80 1.05 6.97
C ALA A 59 2.98 0.34 7.66
N GLY A 60 4.18 0.38 7.07
CA GLY A 60 5.39 -0.16 7.69
C GLY A 60 5.76 0.53 9.00
N MET A 61 5.69 1.86 9.05
CA MET A 61 5.92 2.61 10.29
C MET A 61 4.83 2.33 11.32
N ALA A 62 3.56 2.33 10.93
CA ALA A 62 2.44 2.03 11.83
C ALA A 62 2.52 0.62 12.41
N PHE A 63 2.89 -0.37 11.58
CA PHE A 63 3.15 -1.74 12.01
C PHE A 63 4.28 -1.81 13.03
N PHE A 64 5.40 -1.16 12.74
CA PHE A 64 6.56 -1.13 13.64
C PHE A 64 6.21 -0.52 15.00
N PHE A 65 5.54 0.63 15.03
CA PHE A 65 5.09 1.24 16.29
C PHE A 65 4.04 0.38 17.01
N GLY A 66 3.10 -0.22 16.29
CA GLY A 66 2.12 -1.15 16.86
C GLY A 66 2.79 -2.32 17.58
N LEU A 67 3.84 -2.90 16.99
CA LEU A 67 4.65 -3.94 17.64
C LEU A 67 5.39 -3.43 18.87
N LEU A 68 6.01 -2.25 18.81
CA LEU A 68 6.70 -1.66 19.98
C LEU A 68 5.72 -1.44 21.14
N PHE A 69 4.52 -0.92 20.87
CA PHE A 69 3.48 -0.75 21.89
C PHE A 69 2.94 -2.08 22.41
N LEU A 70 2.81 -3.08 21.54
CA LEU A 70 2.40 -4.42 21.95
C LEU A 70 3.42 -5.05 22.90
N ILE A 71 4.72 -4.92 22.59
CA ILE A 71 5.82 -5.35 23.46
C ILE A 71 5.81 -4.57 24.78
N ALA A 72 5.45 -3.29 24.75
CA ALA A 72 5.27 -2.46 25.94
C ALA A 72 4.00 -2.79 26.76
N GLY A 73 3.22 -3.81 26.36
CA GLY A 73 2.06 -4.31 27.11
C GLY A 73 0.71 -3.74 26.66
N ASN A 74 0.65 -2.94 25.60
CA ASN A 74 -0.63 -2.46 25.06
C ASN A 74 -1.24 -3.51 24.11
N LEU A 75 -2.10 -4.37 24.65
CA LEU A 75 -2.77 -5.41 23.84
C LEU A 75 -3.63 -4.83 22.70
N TYR A 76 -4.18 -3.62 22.86
CA TYR A 76 -4.99 -3.00 21.80
C TYR A 76 -4.15 -2.68 20.56
N SER A 77 -2.85 -2.45 20.72
CA SER A 77 -1.93 -2.22 19.60
C SER A 77 -1.73 -3.46 18.71
N ALA A 78 -2.16 -4.65 19.14
CA ALA A 78 -2.24 -5.82 18.27
C ALA A 78 -3.20 -5.59 17.10
N VAL A 79 -4.28 -4.84 17.30
CA VAL A 79 -5.25 -4.49 16.25
C VAL A 79 -4.59 -3.57 15.23
N ASP A 80 -3.90 -2.52 15.68
CA ASP A 80 -3.18 -1.59 14.79
C ASP A 80 -2.08 -2.31 13.98
N ALA A 81 -1.35 -3.22 14.63
CA ALA A 81 -0.34 -4.04 13.96
C ALA A 81 -0.99 -4.97 12.92
N ALA A 82 -2.10 -5.64 13.25
CA ALA A 82 -2.79 -6.50 12.30
C ALA A 82 -3.32 -5.72 11.07
N ILE A 83 -3.96 -4.57 11.29
CA ILE A 83 -4.46 -3.70 10.21
C ILE A 83 -3.29 -3.29 9.30
N SER A 84 -2.20 -2.81 9.88
CA SER A 84 -1.03 -2.34 9.13
C SER A 84 -0.36 -3.49 8.36
N PHE A 85 -0.30 -4.67 8.96
CA PHE A 85 0.19 -5.89 8.30
C PHE A 85 -0.64 -6.26 7.08
N PHE A 86 -1.97 -6.26 7.18
CA PHE A 86 -2.84 -6.59 6.04
C PHE A 86 -2.77 -5.55 4.92
N ILE A 87 -2.67 -4.26 5.24
CA ILE A 87 -2.43 -3.21 4.25
C ILE A 87 -1.12 -3.47 3.49
N MET A 88 -0.05 -3.74 4.22
CA MET A 88 1.27 -4.02 3.65
C MET A 88 1.23 -5.30 2.79
N HIS A 89 0.59 -6.37 3.27
CA HIS A 89 0.46 -7.62 2.54
C HIS A 89 -0.26 -7.43 1.18
N ASP A 90 -1.36 -6.68 1.17
CA ASP A 90 -2.10 -6.38 -0.06
C ASP A 90 -1.26 -5.54 -1.04
N ILE A 91 -0.59 -4.50 -0.55
CA ILE A 91 0.29 -3.64 -1.36
C ILE A 91 1.49 -4.42 -1.94
N LEU A 92 2.17 -5.24 -1.13
CA LEU A 92 3.28 -6.05 -1.60
C LEU A 92 2.83 -7.06 -2.67
N GLY A 93 1.67 -7.67 -2.47
CA GLY A 93 1.06 -8.56 -3.46
C GLY A 93 0.75 -7.84 -4.78
N TYR A 94 0.27 -6.59 -4.73
CA TYR A 94 0.09 -5.75 -5.91
C TYR A 94 1.42 -5.50 -6.65
N ILE A 95 2.45 -5.05 -5.92
CA ILE A 95 3.76 -4.72 -6.49
C ILE A 95 4.37 -5.93 -7.20
N GLN A 96 4.29 -7.13 -6.58
CA GLN A 96 4.86 -8.35 -7.17
C GLN A 96 4.25 -8.72 -8.51
N GLU A 97 2.93 -8.63 -8.68
CA GLU A 97 2.34 -9.02 -9.96
C GLU A 97 2.48 -7.92 -11.02
N VAL A 98 2.50 -6.63 -10.64
CA VAL A 98 2.88 -5.53 -11.57
C VAL A 98 4.29 -5.77 -12.11
N TYR A 99 5.25 -6.12 -11.25
CA TYR A 99 6.61 -6.43 -11.66
C TYR A 99 6.67 -7.65 -12.59
N ARG A 100 5.86 -8.69 -12.32
CA ARG A 100 5.74 -9.88 -13.16
C ARG A 100 5.19 -9.55 -14.54
N GLU A 101 4.19 -8.68 -14.62
CA GLU A 101 3.61 -8.20 -15.89
C GLU A 101 4.60 -7.37 -16.71
N GLU A 102 5.34 -6.46 -16.07
CA GLU A 102 6.39 -5.66 -16.73
C GLU A 102 7.47 -6.58 -17.31
N THR A 103 7.98 -7.54 -16.52
CA THR A 103 9.00 -8.51 -16.97
C THR A 103 8.48 -9.40 -18.12
N ALA A 104 7.20 -9.79 -18.09
CA ALA A 104 6.60 -10.60 -19.15
C ALA A 104 6.44 -9.82 -20.46
N ARG A 105 6.14 -8.50 -20.39
CA ARG A 105 6.08 -7.62 -21.57
C ARG A 105 7.46 -7.42 -22.17
N GLU A 106 8.47 -7.13 -21.35
CA GLU A 106 9.87 -6.99 -21.81
C GLU A 106 10.38 -8.24 -22.54
N LYS A 107 10.05 -9.44 -22.04
CA LYS A 107 10.41 -10.70 -22.71
C LYS A 107 9.72 -10.91 -24.05
N LYS A 108 8.48 -10.44 -24.21
CA LYS A 108 7.76 -10.50 -25.50
C LYS A 108 8.38 -9.54 -26.51
N THR A 109 8.61 -8.28 -26.11
CA THR A 109 9.22 -7.27 -26.98
C THR A 109 10.63 -7.66 -27.43
N ASN A 110 11.49 -8.15 -26.52
CA ASN A 110 12.83 -8.63 -26.86
C ASN A 110 12.84 -9.95 -27.67
N GLY A 111 11.77 -10.75 -27.55
CA GLY A 111 11.59 -11.99 -28.32
C GLY A 111 11.15 -11.71 -29.76
N GLU A 112 10.27 -10.74 -29.96
CA GLU A 112 9.80 -10.28 -31.28
C GLU A 112 10.91 -9.54 -32.05
N GLU A 113 11.69 -8.67 -31.40
CA GLU A 113 12.86 -8.01 -32.03
C GLU A 113 13.93 -9.01 -32.51
N LYS A 114 14.07 -10.17 -31.85
CA LYS A 114 15.02 -11.23 -32.27
C LYS A 114 14.55 -12.04 -33.47
N ILE A 115 13.24 -12.06 -33.75
CA ILE A 115 12.66 -12.79 -34.89
C ILE A 115 12.65 -11.91 -36.15
N GLU A 116 12.59 -10.58 -35.98
CA GLU A 116 12.42 -9.64 -37.10
C GLU A 116 13.75 -9.15 -37.73
N LYS A 117 14.91 -9.39 -37.09
CA LYS A 117 16.20 -9.16 -37.78
C LYS A 117 16.56 -10.38 -38.64
N PRO A 118 16.50 -10.29 -39.98
CA PRO A 118 17.02 -11.35 -40.84
C PRO A 118 18.52 -11.52 -40.56
N PRO A 119 19.08 -12.74 -40.70
CA PRO A 119 20.52 -12.93 -40.55
C PRO A 119 21.21 -11.99 -41.54
N GLU A 120 22.04 -11.08 -41.02
CA GLU A 120 22.97 -10.31 -41.85
C GLU A 120 23.82 -11.34 -42.62
N SER A 121 23.52 -11.46 -43.91
CA SER A 121 24.29 -12.27 -44.84
C SER A 121 25.69 -11.67 -44.91
N ARG A 122 26.63 -12.29 -44.21
CA ARG A 122 28.07 -12.13 -44.44
C ARG A 122 28.59 -13.32 -45.22
#